data_AF-A0A936YE31-F1
#
_entry.id   AF-A0A936YE31-F1
#
_cell.length_a   1.000
_cell.length_b   1.000
_cell.length_c   1.000
_cell.angle_alpha   90.00
_cell.angle_beta   90.00
_cell.angle_gamma   90.00
#
_symmetry.space_group_name_H-M   'P 1'
#
loop_
_entity.id
_entity.type
_entity.pdbx_description
1 polymer ?
#
loop_
_entity_poly.entity_id
_entity_poly.type
_entity_poly.pdbx_seq_one_letter_code
_entity_poly.pdbx_strand_id
1 'polypeptide(L)'
;MALTVEDGTGVAGADSYVSAAAFQTWATDRGYSIPTTLADLEPLLRKGCDFIERKRFLGEIEFADQGLSFPRLITDEEGTAVSTGIPAKLKTAQMLLALESMNGPLTAAARANKYLATKIDQIYLKYADSYKGSGDISFPAIDDLLEEWEYYTSTIRTVRA
;
A
#
# COMPACT_ATOMS: atom_id res chain seq x y z
N MET A 1 -7.49 19.39 -0.38
CA MET A 1 -8.44 18.98 -1.43
C MET A 1 -9.00 17.64 -1.02
N ALA A 2 -10.30 17.40 -1.24
CA ALA A 2 -10.90 16.11 -0.92
C ALA A 2 -10.14 14.98 -1.65
N LEU A 3 -10.09 13.82 -1.01
CA LEU A 3 -9.43 12.63 -1.52
C LEU A 3 -10.25 12.00 -2.66
N THR A 4 -9.60 11.69 -3.78
CA THR A 4 -10.20 11.01 -4.93
C THR A 4 -9.88 9.53 -4.80
N VAL A 5 -10.90 8.73 -4.48
CA VAL A 5 -10.75 7.30 -4.21
C VAL A 5 -10.87 6.51 -5.52
N GLU A 6 -9.92 5.63 -5.78
CA GLU A 6 -10.05 4.59 -6.81
C GLU A 6 -11.09 3.55 -6.38
N ASP A 7 -12.01 3.21 -7.28
CA ASP A 7 -13.13 2.29 -7.01
C ASP A 7 -13.08 0.98 -7.84
N GLY A 8 -12.06 0.82 -8.68
CA GLY A 8 -11.84 -0.33 -9.56
C GLY A 8 -12.24 -0.04 -11.00
N THR A 9 -12.68 1.18 -11.31
CA THR A 9 -13.08 1.62 -12.65
C THR A 9 -12.00 2.43 -13.37
N GLY A 10 -10.82 2.62 -12.77
CA GLY A 10 -9.73 3.39 -13.37
C GLY A 10 -9.97 4.89 -13.30
N VAL A 11 -10.26 5.38 -12.10
CA VAL A 11 -10.59 6.78 -11.83
C VAL A 11 -9.39 7.68 -12.15
N ALA A 12 -9.57 8.57 -13.13
CA ALA A 12 -8.56 9.55 -13.47
C ALA A 12 -8.28 10.50 -12.30
N GLY A 13 -7.00 10.66 -11.96
CA GLY A 13 -6.57 11.52 -10.86
C GLY A 13 -6.91 10.99 -9.46
N ALA A 14 -7.21 9.69 -9.32
CA ALA A 14 -7.24 9.05 -8.02
C ALA A 14 -5.92 9.25 -7.26
N ASP A 15 -6.01 9.59 -5.97
CA ASP A 15 -4.86 9.82 -5.08
C ASP A 15 -4.90 8.92 -3.83
N SER A 16 -5.78 7.92 -3.83
CA SER A 16 -5.93 6.92 -2.78
C SER A 16 -6.74 5.69 -3.23
N TYR A 17 -6.45 4.51 -2.66
CA TYR A 17 -7.26 3.30 -2.81
C TYR A 17 -8.32 3.11 -1.71
N VAL A 18 -8.26 3.94 -0.67
CA VAL A 18 -9.08 3.83 0.54
C VAL A 18 -9.69 5.18 0.91
N SER A 19 -10.97 5.20 1.26
CA SER A 19 -11.64 6.40 1.76
C SER A 19 -11.32 6.67 3.23
N ALA A 20 -11.43 7.93 3.66
CA ALA A 20 -11.23 8.30 5.07
C ALA A 20 -12.19 7.54 6.02
N ALA A 21 -13.44 7.33 5.60
CA ALA A 21 -14.43 6.58 6.38
C ALA A 21 -14.06 5.10 6.54
N ALA A 22 -13.52 4.47 5.48
CA ALA A 22 -13.04 3.09 5.56
C ALA A 22 -11.83 2.97 6.49
N PHE A 23 -10.91 3.94 6.45
CA PHE A 23 -9.75 3.96 7.36
C PHE A 23 -10.16 4.15 8.83
N GLN A 24 -11.11 5.05 9.10
CA GLN A 24 -11.67 5.24 10.45
C GLN A 24 -12.31 3.97 11.01
N THR A 25 -13.13 3.30 10.20
CA THR A 25 -13.76 2.03 10.57
C THR A 25 -12.71 0.98 10.87
N TRP A 26 -11.77 0.77 9.93
CA TRP A 26 -10.70 -0.22 10.07
C TRP A 26 -9.82 0.00 11.31
N ALA A 27 -9.51 1.25 11.62
CA ALA A 27 -8.70 1.63 12.77
C ALA A 27 -9.46 1.41 14.09
N THR A 28 -10.74 1.80 14.13
CA THR A 28 -11.60 1.62 15.31
C THR A 28 -11.79 0.14 15.62
N ASP A 29 -12.04 -0.69 14.61
CA ASP A 29 -12.21 -2.15 14.76
C ASP A 29 -10.97 -2.83 15.35
N ARG A 30 -9.79 -2.23 15.20
CA ARG A 30 -8.49 -2.72 15.70
C ARG A 30 -7.96 -1.96 16.92
N GLY A 31 -8.75 -1.03 17.47
CA GLY A 31 -8.39 -0.25 18.65
C GLY A 31 -7.27 0.79 18.41
N TYR A 32 -7.02 1.20 17.17
CA TYR A 32 -6.06 2.26 16.88
C TYR A 32 -6.66 3.64 17.11
N SER A 33 -5.87 4.51 17.76
CA SER A 33 -6.20 5.93 17.88
C SER A 33 -5.65 6.69 16.68
N ILE A 34 -6.54 7.21 15.84
CA ILE A 34 -6.22 8.05 14.66
C ILE A 34 -6.94 9.40 14.76
N PRO A 35 -6.51 10.42 13.99
CA PRO A 35 -7.24 11.68 13.90
C PRO A 35 -8.69 11.47 13.44
N THR A 36 -9.60 12.34 13.89
CA THR A 36 -11.02 12.25 13.54
C THR A 36 -11.44 13.20 12.42
N THR A 37 -10.59 14.18 12.08
CA THR A 37 -10.88 15.15 11.02
C THR A 37 -10.39 14.66 9.66
N LEU A 38 -11.15 14.97 8.60
CA LEU A 38 -10.73 14.66 7.23
C LEU A 38 -9.42 15.38 6.85
N ALA A 39 -9.25 16.62 7.32
CA ALA A 39 -8.06 17.43 7.04
C ALA A 39 -6.76 16.76 7.54
N ASP A 40 -6.84 15.97 8.60
CA ASP A 40 -5.69 15.23 9.15
C ASP A 40 -5.59 13.80 8.58
N LEU A 41 -6.70 13.15 8.26
CA LEU A 41 -6.72 11.76 7.76
C LEU A 41 -6.28 11.64 6.31
N GLU A 42 -6.78 12.50 5.43
CA GLU A 42 -6.51 12.38 4.01
C GLU A 42 -5.02 12.53 3.65
N PRO A 43 -4.22 13.41 4.30
CA PRO A 43 -2.78 13.45 4.08
C PRO A 43 -2.05 12.17 4.49
N LEU A 44 -2.52 11.44 5.52
CA LEU A 44 -1.93 10.16 5.93
C LEU A 44 -2.18 9.08 4.87
N LEU A 45 -3.41 9.04 4.34
CA LEU A 45 -3.78 8.13 3.25
C LEU A 45 -2.96 8.39 1.99
N ARG A 46 -2.76 9.66 1.61
CA ARG A 46 -1.91 10.03 0.46
C ARG A 46 -0.47 9.56 0.65
N LYS A 47 0.13 9.80 1.82
CA LYS A 47 1.48 9.29 2.12
C LYS A 47 1.58 7.77 1.97
N GLY A 48 0.57 7.05 2.44
CA GLY A 48 0.50 5.60 2.27
C GLY A 48 0.36 5.18 0.80
N CYS A 49 -0.46 5.90 0.03
CA CYS A 49 -0.62 5.68 -1.40
C CYS A 49 0.68 5.93 -2.17
N ASP A 50 1.32 7.08 -1.95
CA ASP A 50 2.59 7.47 -2.56
C ASP A 50 3.69 6.42 -2.31
N PHE A 51 3.68 5.78 -1.14
CA PHE A 51 4.62 4.71 -0.83
C PHE A 51 4.35 3.44 -1.65
N ILE A 52 3.08 3.06 -1.81
CA ILE A 52 2.67 1.91 -2.65
C ILE A 52 3.02 2.17 -4.11
N GLU A 53 2.74 3.39 -4.63
CA GLU A 53 2.99 3.77 -6.02
C GLU A 53 4.47 3.81 -6.42
N ARG A 54 5.40 3.73 -5.47
CA ARG A 54 6.84 3.58 -5.74
C ARG A 54 7.24 2.14 -6.08
N LYS A 55 6.38 1.16 -5.79
CA LYS A 55 6.64 -0.26 -6.04
C LYS A 55 6.35 -0.62 -7.50
N ARG A 56 6.86 -1.77 -7.93
CA ARG A 56 6.60 -2.31 -9.27
C ARG A 56 5.70 -3.53 -9.15
N PHE A 57 4.58 -3.48 -9.84
CA PHE A 57 3.57 -4.53 -9.82
C PHE A 57 3.57 -5.35 -11.11
N LEU A 58 3.10 -6.59 -11.00
CA LEU A 58 2.86 -7.51 -12.11
C LEU A 58 1.72 -7.03 -13.01
N GLY A 59 1.70 -7.52 -14.25
CA GLY A 59 0.67 -7.18 -15.21
C GLY A 59 0.77 -5.75 -15.76
N GLU A 60 -0.27 -5.36 -16.49
CA GLU A 60 -0.38 -4.06 -17.15
C GLU A 60 -1.50 -3.23 -16.50
N ILE A 61 -1.44 -1.90 -16.63
CA ILE A 61 -2.55 -1.05 -16.22
C ILE A 61 -3.80 -1.42 -17.04
N GLU A 62 -4.97 -1.45 -16.39
CA GLU A 62 -6.21 -1.87 -17.07
C GLU A 62 -6.81 -0.75 -17.91
N PHE A 63 -6.76 0.48 -17.42
CA PHE A 63 -7.30 1.66 -18.07
C PHE A 63 -6.19 2.65 -18.42
N ALA A 64 -6.25 3.22 -19.62
CA ALA A 64 -5.21 4.14 -20.10
C ALA A 64 -5.10 5.43 -19.26
N ASP A 65 -6.23 5.88 -18.68
CA ASP A 65 -6.34 7.15 -17.96
C ASP A 65 -6.46 6.98 -16.43
N GLN A 66 -6.25 5.77 -15.89
CA GLN A 66 -6.32 5.57 -14.43
C GLN A 66 -5.24 6.37 -13.69
N GLY A 67 -5.60 6.91 -12.53
CA GLY A 67 -4.69 7.75 -11.74
C GLY A 67 -3.60 6.99 -10.99
N LEU A 68 -3.81 5.71 -10.68
CA LEU A 68 -2.95 4.89 -9.81
C LEU A 68 -2.55 3.57 -10.48
N SER A 69 -1.63 2.84 -9.86
CA SER A 69 -1.10 1.58 -10.39
C SER A 69 -2.12 0.45 -10.50
N PHE A 70 -3.19 0.47 -9.70
CA PHE A 70 -4.34 -0.45 -9.80
C PHE A 70 -5.60 0.32 -10.20
N PRO A 71 -6.55 -0.32 -10.90
CA PRO A 71 -6.60 -1.74 -11.26
C PRO A 71 -5.63 -2.16 -12.37
N ARG A 72 -5.31 -3.46 -12.43
CA ARG A 72 -4.36 -4.06 -13.40
C ARG A 72 -4.94 -5.30 -14.05
N LEU A 73 -4.45 -5.61 -15.26
CA LEU A 73 -4.66 -6.88 -15.95
C LEU A 73 -3.46 -7.80 -15.75
N ILE A 74 -3.71 -9.00 -15.23
CA ILE A 74 -2.73 -10.09 -15.14
C ILE A 74 -3.14 -11.24 -16.05
N THR A 75 -2.17 -11.94 -16.63
CA THR A 75 -2.44 -13.14 -17.43
C THR A 75 -2.52 -14.36 -16.53
N ASP A 76 -3.61 -15.12 -16.62
CA ASP A 76 -3.76 -16.41 -15.94
C ASP A 76 -2.96 -17.54 -16.63
N GLU A 77 -3.02 -18.76 -16.07
CA GLU A 77 -2.29 -19.92 -16.61
C GLU A 77 -2.79 -20.29 -18.02
N GLU A 78 -4.04 -19.95 -18.33
CA GLU A 78 -4.72 -20.17 -19.60
C GLU A 78 -4.43 -19.08 -20.66
N GLY A 79 -3.68 -18.03 -20.31
CA GLY A 79 -3.33 -16.94 -21.22
C GLY A 79 -4.40 -15.84 -21.33
N THR A 80 -5.40 -15.85 -20.46
CA THR A 80 -6.48 -14.86 -20.43
C THR A 80 -6.10 -13.70 -19.52
N ALA A 81 -6.35 -12.47 -19.97
CA ALA A 81 -6.19 -11.28 -19.15
C ALA A 81 -7.35 -11.17 -18.15
N VAL A 82 -7.02 -11.15 -16.85
CA VAL A 82 -7.97 -11.04 -15.75
C VAL A 82 -7.71 -9.74 -14.98
N SER A 83 -8.76 -8.97 -14.72
CA SER A 83 -8.67 -7.78 -13.88
C SER A 83 -8.42 -8.16 -12.43
N THR A 84 -7.47 -7.47 -11.82
CA THR A 84 -7.17 -7.55 -10.39
C THR A 84 -8.14 -6.71 -9.55
N GLY A 85 -8.89 -5.81 -10.17
CA GLY A 85 -9.62 -4.75 -9.46
C GLY A 85 -8.68 -3.99 -8.51
N ILE A 86 -9.16 -3.67 -7.31
CA ILE A 86 -8.31 -3.16 -6.23
C ILE A 86 -8.14 -4.27 -5.18
N PRO A 87 -6.96 -4.91 -5.06
CA PRO A 87 -6.75 -5.98 -4.10
C PRO A 87 -7.05 -5.53 -2.65
N ALA A 88 -7.78 -6.35 -1.90
CA ALA A 88 -8.10 -6.06 -0.49
C ALA A 88 -6.85 -5.94 0.39
N LYS A 89 -5.81 -6.74 0.09
CA LYS A 89 -4.50 -6.65 0.75
C LYS A 89 -3.82 -5.30 0.50
N LEU A 90 -3.99 -4.73 -0.70
CA LEU A 90 -3.45 -3.41 -1.05
C LEU A 90 -4.15 -2.29 -0.28
N LYS A 91 -5.48 -2.34 -0.15
CA LYS A 91 -6.23 -1.42 0.73
C LYS A 91 -5.74 -1.51 2.18
N THR A 92 -5.51 -2.73 2.66
CA THR A 92 -4.98 -2.96 4.02
C THR A 92 -3.57 -2.39 4.18
N ALA A 93 -2.70 -2.61 3.19
CA ALA A 93 -1.36 -2.05 3.16
C ALA A 93 -1.38 -0.51 3.23
N GLN A 94 -2.26 0.15 2.47
CA GLN A 94 -2.37 1.61 2.51
C GLN A 94 -2.79 2.12 3.89
N MET A 95 -3.77 1.46 4.54
CA MET A 95 -4.23 1.84 5.88
C MET A 95 -3.13 1.66 6.95
N LEU A 96 -2.35 0.59 6.85
CA LEU A 96 -1.21 0.35 7.74
C LEU A 96 -0.11 1.39 7.54
N LEU A 97 0.21 1.73 6.28
CA LEU A 97 1.18 2.79 5.96
C LEU A 97 0.70 4.18 6.41
N ALA A 98 -0.61 4.45 6.29
CA ALA A 98 -1.20 5.69 6.79
C ALA A 98 -1.03 5.81 8.31
N LEU A 99 -1.32 4.74 9.06
CA LEU A 99 -1.07 4.68 10.50
C LEU A 99 0.42 4.90 10.81
N GLU A 100 1.31 4.24 10.07
CA GLU A 100 2.75 4.35 10.28
C GLU A 100 3.29 5.75 9.95
N SER A 101 2.65 6.46 9.01
CA SER A 101 3.03 7.83 8.66
C SER A 101 2.79 8.83 9.81
N MET A 102 1.98 8.47 10.81
CA MET A 102 1.83 9.23 12.05
C MET A 102 3.09 9.13 12.94
N ASN A 103 3.86 8.04 12.83
CA ASN A 103 5.10 7.83 13.58
C ASN A 103 6.31 8.53 12.94
N GLY A 104 6.15 9.04 11.71
CA GLY A 104 7.17 9.81 11.01
C GLY A 104 7.16 9.56 9.49
N PRO A 105 7.98 10.29 8.74
CA PRO A 105 8.01 10.19 7.27
C PRO A 105 8.28 8.76 6.79
N LEU A 106 7.65 8.37 5.68
CA LEU A 106 7.86 7.06 5.04
C LEU A 106 9.08 7.07 4.11
N THR A 107 10.19 7.66 4.55
CA THR A 107 11.47 7.72 3.82
C THR A 107 12.66 7.47 4.74
N ALA A 108 13.72 6.83 4.24
CA ALA A 108 14.87 6.47 5.09
C ALA A 108 15.71 7.70 5.49
N ALA A 109 15.84 8.68 4.58
CA ALA A 109 16.61 9.89 4.80
C ALA A 109 16.13 10.72 6.00
N ALA A 110 14.86 10.60 6.38
CA ALA A 110 14.26 11.37 7.47
C ALA A 110 14.19 10.59 8.81
N ARG A 111 14.44 9.27 8.81
CA ARG A 111 14.42 8.45 10.03
C ARG A 111 15.85 8.12 10.47
N ALA A 112 16.52 9.10 11.05
CA ALA A 112 17.82 8.88 11.69
C ALA A 112 17.69 7.88 12.85
N ASN A 113 18.28 6.70 12.72
CA ASN A 113 18.61 5.76 13.80
C ASN A 113 17.49 5.46 14.84
N LYS A 114 16.24 5.20 14.43
CA LYS A 114 15.20 4.70 15.34
C LYS A 114 14.62 3.37 14.88
N TYR A 115 15.26 2.30 15.37
CA TYR A 115 14.74 0.94 15.35
C TYR A 115 13.80 0.76 16.54
N LEU A 116 12.48 0.80 16.31
CA LEU A 116 11.49 0.44 17.31
C LEU A 116 10.48 -0.49 16.65
N ALA A 117 10.63 -1.80 16.83
CA ALA A 117 9.64 -2.76 16.35
C ALA A 117 8.28 -2.44 16.99
N THR A 118 7.35 -1.92 16.19
CA THR A 118 5.97 -1.68 16.65
C THR A 118 5.17 -2.92 16.28
N LYS A 119 4.61 -3.58 17.30
CA LYS A 119 3.69 -4.71 17.11
C LYS A 119 2.34 -4.15 16.69
N ILE A 120 1.94 -4.38 15.45
CA ILE A 120 0.62 -4.02 14.93
C ILE A 120 -0.23 -5.30 14.93
N ASP A 121 -0.87 -5.58 16.06
CA ASP A 121 -1.86 -6.64 16.34
C ASP A 121 -1.42 -8.10 16.05
N GLN A 122 -1.01 -8.43 14.82
CA GLN A 122 -0.38 -9.71 14.42
C GLN A 122 0.75 -9.56 13.38
N ILE A 123 1.04 -8.33 12.95
CA ILE A 123 1.98 -7.99 11.89
C ILE A 123 3.17 -7.26 12.54
N TYR A 124 4.37 -7.83 12.39
CA TYR A 124 5.60 -7.21 12.87
C TYR A 124 6.08 -6.18 11.85
N LEU A 125 6.00 -4.89 12.19
CA LEU A 125 6.68 -3.86 11.42
C LEU A 125 8.17 -3.86 11.80
N LYS A 126 8.96 -4.71 11.16
CA LYS A 126 10.43 -4.67 11.26
C LYS A 126 10.96 -3.65 10.27
N TYR A 127 11.66 -2.63 10.72
CA TYR A 127 12.45 -1.78 9.83
C TYR A 127 13.69 -2.56 9.41
N ALA A 128 13.97 -2.70 8.11
CA ALA A 128 15.16 -3.44 7.68
C ALA A 128 16.42 -2.86 8.30
N ASP A 129 17.28 -3.78 8.75
CA ASP A 129 18.67 -3.50 9.02
C ASP A 129 19.29 -2.91 7.75
N SER A 130 20.08 -1.86 7.90
CA SER A 130 20.79 -1.21 6.79
C SER A 130 21.91 -2.14 6.31
N TYR A 131 21.56 -3.25 5.66
CA TYR A 131 22.56 -4.23 5.18
C TYR A 131 22.36 -4.69 3.74
N LYS A 132 21.70 -3.87 2.91
CA LYS A 132 21.84 -3.94 1.44
C LYS A 132 21.62 -2.58 0.79
N GLY A 133 22.62 -1.69 0.82
CA GLY A 133 22.95 -0.69 -0.22
C GLY A 133 21.87 0.19 -0.89
N SER A 134 20.62 0.16 -0.42
CA SER A 134 19.45 0.82 -0.98
C SER A 134 18.87 1.61 0.17
N GLY A 135 19.07 2.93 0.16
CA GLY A 135 18.63 3.86 1.21
C GLY A 135 17.11 4.03 1.28
N ASP A 136 16.34 2.98 1.07
CA ASP A 136 14.87 2.96 1.16
C ASP A 136 14.45 2.18 2.42
N ILE A 137 13.38 2.65 3.08
CA ILE A 137 12.77 1.91 4.19
C ILE A 137 11.95 0.74 3.62
N SER A 138 12.03 -0.41 4.26
CA SER A 138 11.14 -1.54 3.98
C SER A 138 10.31 -1.90 5.20
N PHE A 139 9.15 -2.45 4.91
CA PHE A 139 8.15 -2.82 5.88
C PHE A 139 7.74 -4.27 5.55
N PRO A 140 8.43 -5.30 6.08
CA PRO A 140 8.24 -6.70 5.70
C PRO A 140 6.78 -7.14 5.80
N ALA A 141 6.10 -6.70 6.85
CA ALA A 141 4.66 -6.71 7.01
C ALA A 141 3.81 -6.31 5.79
N ILE A 142 4.16 -5.17 5.18
CA ILE A 142 3.50 -4.57 4.03
C ILE A 142 3.96 -5.27 2.77
N ASP A 143 5.24 -5.60 2.68
CA ASP A 143 5.82 -6.34 1.57
C ASP A 143 5.16 -7.73 1.46
N ASP A 144 4.91 -8.43 2.57
CA ASP A 144 4.18 -9.71 2.63
C ASP A 144 2.72 -9.57 2.14
N LEU A 145 2.07 -8.43 2.40
CA LEU A 145 0.71 -8.16 1.91
C LEU A 145 0.68 -7.92 0.40
N LEU A 146 1.76 -7.35 -0.15
CA LEU A 146 1.88 -6.99 -1.55
C LEU A 146 2.65 -8.04 -2.37
N GLU A 147 3.22 -9.07 -1.73
CA GLU A 147 4.09 -10.08 -2.33
C GLU A 147 3.48 -10.75 -3.57
N GLU A 148 2.16 -10.98 -3.53
CA GLU A 148 1.39 -11.61 -4.61
C GLU A 148 1.34 -10.76 -5.89
N TRP A 149 1.51 -9.45 -5.77
CA TRP A 149 1.38 -8.50 -6.87
C TRP A 149 2.71 -7.85 -7.26
N GLU A 150 3.75 -7.97 -6.43
CA GLU A 150 5.06 -7.37 -6.69
C GLU A 150 5.91 -8.22 -7.64
N TYR A 151 6.66 -7.55 -8.51
CA TYR A 151 7.60 -8.21 -9.41
C TYR A 151 8.84 -8.68 -8.63
N TYR A 152 8.92 -9.97 -8.26
CA TYR A 152 10.14 -10.57 -7.71
C TYR A 152 11.09 -11.02 -8.83
N THR A 153 12.35 -10.59 -8.74
CA THR A 153 13.39 -11.00 -9.69
C THR A 153 13.90 -12.44 -9.49
N SER A 154 13.47 -13.15 -8.43
CA SER A 154 14.11 -14.42 -8.06
C SER A 154 13.25 -15.68 -8.01
N THR A 155 11.91 -15.63 -8.08
CA THR A 155 11.14 -16.87 -8.24
C THR A 155 9.74 -16.61 -8.77
N ILE A 156 9.45 -17.17 -9.94
CA ILE A 156 8.12 -17.25 -10.55
C ILE A 156 7.17 -17.89 -9.52
N ARG A 157 6.25 -17.11 -8.97
CA ARG A 157 5.07 -17.65 -8.28
C ARG A 157 3.90 -17.59 -9.24
N THR A 158 3.43 -18.75 -9.67
CA THR A 158 2.12 -18.90 -10.31
C THR A 158 1.06 -18.63 -9.25
N VAL A 159 0.19 -17.65 -9.49
CA VAL A 159 -0.94 -17.33 -8.61
C VAL A 159 -1.93 -18.48 -8.73
N ARG A 160 -2.18 -19.21 -7.63
CA ARG A 160 -3.23 -20.23 -7.60
C ARG A 160 -4.59 -19.55 -7.44
N ALA A 161 -5.50 -19.87 -8.35
CA ALA A 161 -6.91 -19.48 -8.33
C ALA A 161 -7.64 -19.91 -7.04
#